data_AF-A0A950RX46-F1
#
_entry.id   AF-A0A950RX46-F1
#
_cell.length_a   1.000
_cell.length_b   1.000
_cell.length_c   1.000
_cell.angle_alpha   90.00
_cell.angle_beta   90.00
_cell.angle_gamma   90.00
#
_symmetry.space_group_name_H-M   'P 1'
#
loop_
_entity.id
_entity.type
_entity.pdbx_description
1 polymer ?
#
loop_
_entity_poly.entity_id
_entity_poly.type
_entity_poly.pdbx_seq_one_letter_code
_entity_poly.pdbx_strand_id
1 'polypeptide(L)'
;MRRLVYLTAALALLVPAAALPVHAQQASQAITVNTLQGEPDNIDPNRSSFATEAAVIRQVFQPLLRFDQNLTPQPAAAESYDVSPDGKTYTFHLRPDGRWSDGQPVTASQFEYSWKRILDPKLAAEYASFFVDAGIVGADDYNSGRVTTPDNVGVRALDDLTLQIDLSQPFGPLPDLAALWVVAPERPDIINANPDSWTQDPSTYIGNGPFKMSEWVHQDHITLVPNPSYTGTSLWPIPTLQQITFMMVENGEADYAAYLNNERDWTLVPDSDVNAVSNDPTLSQQSVRYNELTTFWVEINNANKPLDNPNVRKALAKAIDRQALINDVAAGVGLPSTSIIPPGMPGYQEGLGQDLSFDPEGARSLLAQAGYPNGQGFPSLQYTFAATTANQRRAEFLQAQWKQNLNINIQLNSMETKAYQAAFKAKQYDLGFGGWGADYPDPQDWFGTLFSCKGGNNKYNYCNPQFDQLIAQADTGTDLNQRVALYNQAQTQLVQDAPVAPLFVRGRMVVVKPWVQSVSGGPLMITPQDDYPGDLFLDMVQIAPH
;
A
#
# COMPACT_ATOMS: atom_id res chain seq x y z
N MET A 1 29.37 -97.57 -10.78
CA MET A 1 29.56 -97.89 -9.34
C MET A 1 29.19 -96.66 -8.52
N ARG A 2 28.37 -96.86 -7.49
CA ARG A 2 27.75 -95.86 -6.59
C ARG A 2 28.78 -94.94 -5.92
N ARG A 3 28.50 -93.63 -5.81
CA ARG A 3 28.85 -92.74 -4.66
C ARG A 3 27.83 -91.58 -4.61
N LEU A 4 26.87 -91.63 -3.70
CA LEU A 4 26.83 -90.97 -2.37
C LEU A 4 26.59 -89.45 -2.45
N VAL A 5 25.36 -89.06 -2.15
CA VAL A 5 24.88 -87.68 -1.93
C VAL A 5 25.22 -87.29 -0.49
N TYR A 6 25.92 -86.17 -0.30
CA TYR A 6 26.04 -85.49 0.99
C TYR A 6 25.24 -84.19 0.93
N LEU A 7 24.14 -84.11 1.68
CA LEU A 7 23.46 -82.86 1.99
C LEU A 7 24.34 -82.06 2.95
N THR A 8 24.75 -80.86 2.56
CA THR A 8 25.29 -79.85 3.47
C THR A 8 24.23 -78.75 3.63
N ALA A 9 23.77 -78.57 4.87
CA ALA A 9 22.84 -77.52 5.25
C ALA A 9 23.61 -76.18 5.34
N ALA A 10 23.28 -75.22 4.48
CA ALA A 10 23.78 -73.86 4.57
C ALA A 10 22.83 -73.03 5.46
N LEU A 11 23.32 -72.65 6.64
CA LEU A 11 22.68 -71.70 7.54
C LEU A 11 22.76 -70.30 6.90
N ALA A 12 21.62 -69.72 6.49
CA ALA A 12 21.56 -68.34 6.05
C ALA A 12 21.51 -67.40 7.26
N LEU A 13 22.61 -66.70 7.52
CA LEU A 13 22.67 -65.58 8.47
C LEU A 13 21.89 -64.40 7.89
N LEU A 14 20.71 -64.10 8.44
CA LEU A 14 20.01 -62.83 8.22
C LEU A 14 20.81 -61.71 8.88
N VAL A 15 21.47 -60.89 8.07
CA VAL A 15 21.98 -59.58 8.49
C VAL A 15 20.79 -58.62 8.50
N PRO A 16 20.49 -57.90 9.60
CA PRO A 16 19.47 -56.86 9.58
C PRO A 16 19.93 -55.76 8.62
N ALA A 17 19.11 -55.46 7.61
CA ALA A 17 19.32 -54.28 6.78
C ALA A 17 19.23 -53.04 7.69
N ALA A 18 20.38 -52.39 7.92
CA ALA A 18 20.41 -51.10 8.58
C ALA A 18 19.57 -50.13 7.74
N ALA A 19 18.48 -49.62 8.32
CA ALA A 19 17.72 -48.53 7.71
C ALA A 19 18.67 -47.34 7.54
N LEU A 20 19.01 -47.03 6.30
CA LEU A 20 19.69 -45.79 5.97
C LEU A 20 18.80 -44.64 6.46
N PRO A 21 19.36 -43.60 7.08
CA PRO A 21 18.57 -42.43 7.43
C PRO A 21 17.99 -41.86 6.14
N VAL A 22 16.66 -41.84 6.04
CA VAL A 22 15.93 -41.05 5.07
C VAL A 22 16.40 -39.62 5.30
N HIS A 23 17.28 -39.11 4.43
CA HIS A 23 17.54 -37.69 4.40
C HIS A 23 16.21 -37.05 4.04
N ALA A 24 15.61 -36.34 4.99
CA ALA A 24 14.48 -35.48 4.69
C ALA A 24 14.95 -34.56 3.55
N GLN A 25 14.30 -34.68 2.39
CA GLN A 25 14.62 -33.82 1.25
C GLN A 25 14.32 -32.40 1.70
N GLN A 26 15.37 -31.61 1.92
CA GLN A 26 15.24 -30.26 2.44
C GLN A 26 14.42 -29.48 1.42
N ALA A 27 13.25 -28.97 1.83
CA ALA A 27 12.40 -28.20 0.94
C ALA A 27 13.21 -27.06 0.33
N SER A 28 13.06 -26.86 -0.99
CA SER A 28 13.64 -25.70 -1.65
C SER A 28 13.11 -24.46 -0.95
N GLN A 29 13.99 -23.61 -0.43
CA GLN A 29 13.64 -22.30 0.11
C GLN A 29 13.26 -21.35 -1.04
N ALA A 30 12.30 -21.72 -1.86
CA ALA A 30 11.83 -20.98 -3.02
C ALA A 30 10.33 -20.71 -2.85
N ILE A 31 9.90 -19.51 -3.22
CA ILE A 31 8.50 -19.11 -3.20
C ILE A 31 8.08 -18.53 -4.55
N THR A 32 6.88 -18.86 -5.01
CA THR A 32 6.26 -18.31 -6.22
C THR A 32 4.97 -17.59 -5.85
N VAL A 33 4.92 -16.28 -6.14
CA VAL A 33 3.83 -15.38 -5.75
C VAL A 33 3.38 -14.56 -6.97
N ASN A 34 2.11 -14.16 -7.02
CA ASN A 34 1.60 -13.25 -8.06
C ASN A 34 1.15 -11.92 -7.44
N THR A 35 2.10 -11.14 -6.96
CA THR A 35 1.84 -9.83 -6.35
C THR A 35 1.81 -8.70 -7.37
N LEU A 36 2.34 -8.92 -8.57
CA LEU A 36 2.45 -7.89 -9.60
C LEU A 36 1.15 -7.72 -10.40
N GLN A 37 0.39 -8.80 -10.57
CA GLN A 37 -0.86 -8.84 -11.35
C GLN A 37 -0.73 -8.30 -12.78
N GLY A 38 0.47 -8.38 -13.35
CA GLY A 38 0.82 -7.81 -14.65
C GLY A 38 2.28 -7.37 -14.68
N GLU A 39 2.74 -6.93 -15.83
CA GLU A 39 4.04 -6.30 -15.97
C GLU A 39 4.06 -4.94 -15.22
N PRO A 40 5.06 -4.67 -14.37
CA PRO A 40 5.19 -3.35 -13.75
C PRO A 40 5.55 -2.29 -14.80
N ASP A 41 4.96 -1.10 -14.73
CA ASP A 41 5.28 0.00 -15.67
C ASP A 41 6.76 0.40 -15.54
N ASN A 42 7.26 0.41 -14.30
CA ASN A 42 8.67 0.54 -13.99
C ASN A 42 8.98 -0.02 -12.58
N ILE A 43 10.26 -0.19 -12.26
CA ILE A 43 10.72 -0.54 -10.90
C ILE A 43 11.84 0.42 -10.45
N ASP A 44 11.84 1.65 -10.95
CA ASP A 44 12.77 2.69 -10.53
C ASP A 44 12.21 3.32 -9.24
N PRO A 45 12.93 3.29 -8.10
CA PRO A 45 12.43 3.82 -6.84
C PRO A 45 11.79 5.21 -6.97
N ASN A 46 12.48 6.18 -7.56
CA ASN A 46 11.95 7.54 -7.67
C ASN A 46 10.84 7.72 -8.73
N ARG A 47 10.59 6.75 -9.61
CA ARG A 47 9.51 6.82 -10.63
C ARG A 47 8.30 5.96 -10.34
N SER A 48 8.44 4.98 -9.45
CA SER A 48 7.36 4.08 -9.08
C SER A 48 6.23 4.80 -8.37
N SER A 49 5.01 4.36 -8.64
CA SER A 49 3.77 4.90 -8.08
C SER A 49 2.80 3.83 -7.60
N PHE A 50 2.97 2.58 -8.06
CA PHE A 50 2.05 1.51 -7.77
C PHE A 50 2.63 0.52 -6.77
N ALA A 51 1.78 0.00 -5.90
CA ALA A 51 2.17 -0.98 -4.90
C ALA A 51 2.72 -2.29 -5.49
N THR A 52 2.30 -2.65 -6.72
CA THR A 52 2.87 -3.78 -7.47
C THR A 52 4.36 -3.57 -7.78
N GLU A 53 4.76 -2.34 -8.12
CA GLU A 53 6.15 -1.95 -8.34
C GLU A 53 6.91 -1.95 -7.02
N ALA A 54 6.30 -1.39 -5.97
CA ALA A 54 6.84 -1.38 -4.61
C ALA A 54 7.11 -2.79 -4.07
N ALA A 55 6.32 -3.80 -4.46
CA ALA A 55 6.50 -5.19 -4.06
C ALA A 55 7.88 -5.75 -4.45
N VAL A 56 8.44 -5.33 -5.60
CA VAL A 56 9.81 -5.71 -6.02
C VAL A 56 10.83 -4.76 -5.40
N ILE A 57 10.58 -3.45 -5.44
CA ILE A 57 11.52 -2.43 -4.97
C ILE A 57 11.88 -2.66 -3.50
N ARG A 58 10.90 -2.94 -2.63
CA ARG A 58 11.11 -3.20 -1.19
C ARG A 58 11.99 -4.43 -0.89
N GLN A 59 12.11 -5.37 -1.83
CA GLN A 59 13.00 -6.54 -1.67
C GLN A 59 14.42 -6.24 -2.13
N VAL A 60 14.58 -5.34 -3.10
CA VAL A 60 15.87 -5.04 -3.75
C VAL A 60 16.54 -3.80 -3.14
N PHE A 61 15.77 -2.83 -2.68
CA PHE A 61 16.24 -1.57 -2.13
C PHE A 61 15.76 -1.40 -0.68
N GLN A 62 16.63 -0.82 0.14
CA GLN A 62 16.36 -0.55 1.55
C GLN A 62 16.50 0.95 1.82
N PRO A 63 15.40 1.66 2.14
CA PRO A 63 15.43 3.07 2.50
C PRO A 63 16.10 3.31 3.86
N LEU A 64 16.16 4.58 4.28
CA LEU A 64 16.77 4.97 5.56
C LEU A 64 16.13 4.23 6.73
N LEU A 65 14.80 4.20 6.74
CA LEU A 65 13.96 3.43 7.66
C LEU A 65 13.16 2.39 6.88
N ARG A 66 12.50 1.47 7.58
CA ARG A 66 11.52 0.53 7.02
C ARG A 66 10.42 0.31 8.04
N PHE A 67 9.18 0.21 7.58
CA PHE A 67 8.05 -0.09 8.46
C PHE A 67 8.09 -1.54 8.94
N ASP A 68 7.88 -1.75 10.23
CA ASP A 68 7.64 -3.08 10.79
C ASP A 68 6.19 -3.55 10.57
N GLN A 69 5.89 -4.75 11.07
CA GLN A 69 4.56 -5.35 10.94
C GLN A 69 3.45 -4.57 11.67
N ASN A 70 3.82 -3.65 12.57
CA ASN A 70 2.90 -2.74 13.24
C ASN A 70 2.85 -1.37 12.55
N LEU A 71 3.37 -1.28 11.31
CA LEU A 71 3.36 -0.06 10.51
C LEU A 71 4.16 1.08 11.15
N THR A 72 5.17 0.75 11.97
CA THR A 72 6.03 1.73 12.63
C THR A 72 7.38 1.83 11.90
N PRO A 73 7.87 3.03 11.54
CA PRO A 73 9.21 3.18 10.97
C PRO A 73 10.28 2.70 11.96
N GLN A 74 11.11 1.76 11.52
CA GLN A 74 12.25 1.24 12.26
C GLN A 74 13.57 1.50 11.51
N PRO A 75 14.71 1.57 12.22
CA PRO A 75 16.03 1.63 11.61
C PRO A 75 16.24 0.56 10.53
N ALA A 76 16.75 0.97 9.37
CA ALA A 76 17.06 0.09 8.24
C ALA A 76 18.46 0.40 7.69
N ALA A 77 18.58 1.17 6.59
CA ALA A 77 19.90 1.59 6.11
C ALA A 77 20.56 2.63 7.03
N ALA A 78 19.75 3.42 7.74
CA ALA A 78 20.17 4.18 8.90
C ALA A 78 19.98 3.35 10.17
N GLU A 79 21.00 3.28 11.03
CA GLU A 79 20.91 2.62 12.34
C GLU A 79 20.23 3.48 13.40
N SER A 80 20.22 4.80 13.20
CA SER A 80 19.55 5.77 14.07
C SER A 80 19.35 7.10 13.34
N TYR A 81 18.57 7.99 13.93
CA TYR A 81 18.50 9.38 13.54
C TYR A 81 18.24 10.29 14.74
N ASP A 82 18.68 11.54 14.63
CA ASP A 82 18.42 12.60 15.61
C ASP A 82 17.48 13.64 15.02
N VAL A 83 16.64 14.24 15.86
CA VAL A 83 15.79 15.38 15.51
C VAL A 83 16.23 16.59 16.33
N SER A 84 16.47 17.72 15.67
CA SER A 84 16.84 18.97 16.36
C SER A 84 15.75 19.43 17.34
N PRO A 85 16.10 20.22 18.38
CA PRO A 85 15.12 20.71 19.35
C PRO A 85 13.97 21.54 18.75
N ASP A 86 14.18 22.16 17.59
CA ASP A 86 13.16 22.90 16.86
C ASP A 86 12.38 22.05 15.86
N GLY A 87 12.68 20.74 15.74
CA GLY A 87 12.01 19.79 14.86
C GLY A 87 12.29 19.99 13.37
N LYS A 88 13.25 20.85 13.00
CA LYS A 88 13.50 21.23 11.60
C LYS A 88 14.67 20.52 10.95
N THR A 89 15.53 19.85 11.71
CA THR A 89 16.70 19.15 11.19
C THR A 89 16.65 17.71 11.62
N TYR A 90 16.70 16.79 10.66
CA TYR A 90 16.80 15.36 10.88
C TYR A 90 18.18 14.89 10.40
N THR A 91 18.91 14.19 11.27
CA THR A 91 20.24 13.67 10.95
C THR A 91 20.22 12.16 11.04
N PHE A 92 20.31 11.48 9.91
CA PHE A 92 20.33 10.02 9.81
C PHE A 92 21.75 9.50 9.81
N HIS A 93 22.02 8.50 10.64
CA HIS A 93 23.32 7.84 10.76
C HIS A 93 23.26 6.48 10.05
N LEU A 94 23.95 6.38 8.92
CA LEU A 94 23.99 5.18 8.10
C LEU A 94 24.83 4.09 8.73
N ARG A 95 24.43 2.84 8.46
CA ARG A 95 25.18 1.68 8.86
C ARG A 95 26.53 1.60 8.14
N PRO A 96 27.67 1.43 8.85
CA PRO A 96 28.99 1.33 8.22
C PRO A 96 29.18 0.03 7.40
N ASP A 97 28.38 -0.99 7.69
CA ASP A 97 28.39 -2.28 6.98
C ASP A 97 27.41 -2.34 5.80
N GLY A 98 26.69 -1.26 5.49
CA GLY A 98 25.76 -1.21 4.35
C GLY A 98 26.48 -1.44 3.03
N ARG A 99 25.99 -2.39 2.22
CA ARG A 99 26.57 -2.75 0.92
C ARG A 99 25.50 -2.89 -0.16
N TRP A 100 25.86 -2.46 -1.37
CA TRP A 100 25.15 -2.76 -2.60
C TRP A 100 25.32 -4.23 -2.98
N SER A 101 24.46 -4.74 -3.86
CA SER A 101 24.51 -6.13 -4.34
C SER A 101 25.75 -6.48 -5.17
N ASP A 102 26.48 -5.47 -5.64
CA ASP A 102 27.81 -5.58 -6.26
C ASP A 102 28.97 -5.50 -5.26
N GLY A 103 28.68 -5.33 -3.96
CA GLY A 103 29.65 -5.28 -2.87
C GLY A 103 30.22 -3.88 -2.58
N GLN A 104 29.82 -2.84 -3.32
CA GLN A 104 30.25 -1.46 -3.04
C GLN A 104 29.61 -0.93 -1.75
N PRO A 105 30.25 0.01 -1.02
CA PRO A 105 29.65 0.64 0.15
C PRO A 105 28.45 1.52 -0.21
N VAL A 106 27.43 1.46 0.65
CA VAL A 106 26.31 2.42 0.63
C VAL A 106 26.75 3.68 1.39
N THR A 107 26.51 4.86 0.81
CA THR A 107 26.94 6.14 1.37
C THR A 107 25.81 7.17 1.39
N ALA A 108 25.92 8.19 2.23
CA ALA A 108 24.93 9.26 2.33
C ALA A 108 24.76 10.05 1.02
N SER A 109 25.81 10.17 0.20
CA SER A 109 25.71 10.85 -1.10
C SER A 109 24.73 10.17 -2.08
N GLN A 110 24.52 8.85 -1.95
CA GLN A 110 23.61 8.08 -2.79
C GLN A 110 22.14 8.30 -2.35
N PHE A 111 21.92 8.49 -1.05
CA PHE A 111 20.63 8.95 -0.54
C PHE A 111 20.37 10.40 -0.93
N GLU A 112 21.34 11.29 -0.75
CA GLU A 112 21.22 12.69 -1.17
C GLU A 112 20.85 12.79 -2.66
N TYR A 113 21.48 11.99 -3.52
CA TYR A 113 21.12 11.90 -4.94
C TYR A 113 19.66 11.49 -5.14
N SER A 114 19.21 10.37 -4.55
CA SER A 114 17.85 9.85 -4.70
C SER A 114 16.78 10.85 -4.22
N TRP A 115 16.97 11.42 -3.01
CA TRP A 115 16.05 12.42 -2.45
C TRP A 115 16.00 13.72 -3.24
N LYS A 116 17.07 14.09 -3.95
CA LYS A 116 17.06 15.22 -4.88
C LYS A 116 16.48 14.85 -6.23
N ARG A 117 16.71 13.63 -6.71
CA ARG A 117 16.24 13.13 -8.01
C ARG A 117 14.73 12.99 -8.05
N ILE A 118 14.08 12.50 -7.00
CA ILE A 118 12.61 12.45 -6.92
C ILE A 118 11.96 13.84 -7.06
N LEU A 119 12.67 14.90 -6.64
CA LEU A 119 12.21 16.28 -6.77
C LEU A 119 12.49 16.89 -8.16
N ASP A 120 13.23 16.23 -9.05
CA ASP A 120 13.57 16.77 -10.37
C ASP A 120 12.30 16.95 -11.23
N PRO A 121 11.98 18.18 -11.69
CA PRO A 121 10.80 18.43 -12.54
C PRO A 121 10.79 17.62 -13.84
N LYS A 122 11.95 17.18 -14.34
CA LYS A 122 12.05 16.33 -15.54
C LYS A 122 11.66 14.89 -15.28
N LEU A 123 11.88 14.41 -14.06
CA LEU A 123 11.44 13.07 -13.67
C LEU A 123 9.92 13.00 -13.54
N ALA A 124 9.32 14.11 -13.08
CA ALA A 124 7.89 14.24 -12.87
C ALA A 124 7.32 13.12 -11.99
N ALA A 125 8.07 12.74 -10.94
CA ALA A 125 7.67 11.70 -10.00
C ALA A 125 6.37 12.06 -9.29
N GLU A 126 5.43 11.11 -9.24
CA GLU A 126 4.10 11.37 -8.65
C GLU A 126 4.19 11.59 -7.13
N TYR A 127 5.13 10.93 -6.46
CA TYR A 127 5.39 11.07 -5.03
C TYR A 127 6.17 12.34 -4.64
N ALA A 128 6.67 13.14 -5.59
CA ALA A 128 7.46 14.34 -5.29
C ALA A 128 6.72 15.33 -4.37
N SER A 129 5.39 15.38 -4.49
CA SER A 129 4.53 16.28 -3.70
C SER A 129 4.65 16.05 -2.19
N PHE A 130 4.82 14.82 -1.71
CA PHE A 130 4.96 14.55 -0.28
C PHE A 130 6.24 15.16 0.32
N PHE A 131 7.33 15.17 -0.45
CA PHE A 131 8.61 15.74 -0.04
C PHE A 131 8.60 17.28 -0.11
N VAL A 132 7.82 17.84 -1.02
CA VAL A 132 7.52 19.29 -1.07
C VAL A 132 6.65 19.69 0.12
N ASP A 133 5.58 18.96 0.40
CA ASP A 133 4.61 19.25 1.46
C ASP A 133 5.21 19.06 2.87
N ALA A 134 6.17 18.13 3.02
CA ALA A 134 7.01 18.00 4.21
C ALA A 134 7.84 19.26 4.51
N GLY A 135 7.95 20.19 3.54
CA GLY A 135 8.61 21.47 3.71
C GLY A 135 10.14 21.38 3.65
N ILE A 136 10.70 20.38 2.97
CA ILE A 136 12.15 20.30 2.71
C ILE A 136 12.61 21.61 2.08
N VAL A 137 13.63 22.24 2.67
CA VAL A 137 14.14 23.54 2.21
C VAL A 137 14.48 23.46 0.72
N GLY A 138 13.97 24.40 -0.08
CA GLY A 138 14.25 24.47 -1.52
C GLY A 138 13.56 23.42 -2.41
N ALA A 139 12.83 22.45 -1.84
CA ALA A 139 12.17 21.39 -2.63
C ALA A 139 11.11 21.94 -3.59
N ASP A 140 10.23 22.82 -3.11
CA ASP A 140 9.19 23.47 -3.94
C ASP A 140 9.80 24.29 -5.08
N ASP A 141 10.82 25.11 -4.80
CA ASP A 141 11.50 25.91 -5.82
C ASP A 141 12.13 25.03 -6.92
N TYR A 142 12.74 23.90 -6.54
CA TYR A 142 13.36 22.97 -7.49
C TYR A 142 12.31 22.19 -8.28
N ASN A 143 11.33 21.57 -7.60
CA ASN A 143 10.31 20.74 -8.23
C ASN A 143 9.36 21.55 -9.13
N SER A 144 9.09 22.81 -8.79
CA SER A 144 8.32 23.73 -9.67
C SER A 144 9.14 24.29 -10.85
N GLY A 145 10.44 24.02 -10.91
CA GLY A 145 11.35 24.53 -11.94
C GLY A 145 11.68 26.02 -11.80
N ARG A 146 11.40 26.65 -10.64
CA ARG A 146 11.83 28.03 -10.34
C ARG A 146 13.35 28.14 -10.21
N VAL A 147 14.00 27.08 -9.74
CA VAL A 147 15.45 26.89 -9.82
C VAL A 147 15.77 25.63 -10.62
N THR A 148 16.89 25.63 -11.34
CA THR A 148 17.26 24.54 -12.24
C THR A 148 18.26 23.55 -11.65
N THR A 149 18.80 23.81 -10.45
CA THR A 149 19.75 22.94 -9.76
C THR A 149 19.24 22.60 -8.36
N PRO A 150 19.54 21.39 -7.85
CA PRO A 150 19.10 20.96 -6.52
C PRO A 150 20.05 21.46 -5.41
N ASP A 151 20.94 22.42 -5.69
CA ASP A 151 22.00 22.87 -4.76
C ASP A 151 21.42 23.43 -3.45
N ASN A 152 20.24 24.05 -3.52
CA ASN A 152 19.54 24.61 -2.37
C ASN A 152 18.52 23.65 -1.74
N VAL A 153 18.38 22.42 -2.27
CA VAL A 153 17.52 21.41 -1.64
C VAL A 153 18.19 20.95 -0.36
N GLY A 154 17.45 21.04 0.75
CA GLY A 154 17.90 20.77 2.11
C GLY A 154 18.15 19.29 2.42
N VAL A 155 18.75 18.53 1.51
CA VAL A 155 19.21 17.16 1.74
C VAL A 155 20.69 17.11 1.44
N ARG A 156 21.51 16.73 2.43
CA ARG A 156 22.97 16.83 2.35
C ARG A 156 23.66 15.64 3.00
N ALA A 157 24.57 15.00 2.29
CA ALA A 157 25.57 14.14 2.90
C ALA A 157 26.62 15.02 3.61
N LEU A 158 26.71 14.90 4.93
CA LEU A 158 27.73 15.60 5.72
C LEU A 158 29.08 14.87 5.62
N ASP A 159 29.02 13.56 5.51
CA ASP A 159 30.12 12.63 5.22
C ASP A 159 29.54 11.34 4.61
N ASP A 160 30.35 10.29 4.46
CA ASP A 160 29.93 9.03 3.85
C ASP A 160 28.78 8.33 4.60
N LEU A 161 28.61 8.57 5.90
CA LEU A 161 27.66 7.85 6.76
C LEU A 161 26.66 8.76 7.46
N THR A 162 26.65 10.06 7.20
CA THR A 162 25.69 10.99 7.82
C THR A 162 24.93 11.79 6.77
N LEU A 163 23.60 11.59 6.73
CA LEU A 163 22.68 12.34 5.89
C LEU A 163 21.87 13.32 6.75
N GLN A 164 21.86 14.59 6.39
CA GLN A 164 21.05 15.62 7.03
C GLN A 164 19.92 16.08 6.10
N ILE A 165 18.72 16.24 6.67
CA ILE A 165 17.54 16.80 6.02
C ILE A 165 17.08 18.04 6.80
N ASP A 166 17.01 19.18 6.11
CA ASP A 166 16.56 20.48 6.63
C ASP A 166 15.16 20.80 6.13
N LEU A 167 14.30 21.18 7.07
CA LEU A 167 12.92 21.56 6.84
C LEU A 167 12.72 23.06 7.14
N SER A 168 11.85 23.69 6.36
CA SER A 168 11.44 25.08 6.56
C SER A 168 10.59 25.26 7.83
N GLN A 169 9.90 24.20 8.25
CA GLN A 169 9.05 24.11 9.42
C GLN A 169 9.14 22.69 10.02
N PRO A 170 8.80 22.50 11.31
CA PRO A 170 8.84 21.18 11.91
C PRO A 170 7.84 20.23 11.21
N PHE A 171 8.25 19.00 10.93
CA PHE A 171 7.41 17.99 10.28
C PHE A 171 7.59 16.60 10.90
N GLY A 172 6.71 16.27 11.84
CA GLY A 172 6.65 15.00 12.55
C GLY A 172 6.65 13.73 11.68
N PRO A 173 5.89 13.67 10.56
CA PRO A 173 5.85 12.48 9.71
C PRO A 173 7.10 12.22 8.84
N LEU A 174 8.18 13.00 8.94
CA LEU A 174 9.39 12.75 8.13
C LEU A 174 9.94 11.31 8.27
N PRO A 175 9.94 10.66 9.44
CA PRO A 175 10.34 9.25 9.56
C PRO A 175 9.49 8.29 8.72
N ASP A 176 8.19 8.56 8.55
CA ASP A 176 7.32 7.76 7.69
C ASP A 176 7.73 7.91 6.22
N LEU A 177 7.99 9.15 5.78
CA LEU A 177 8.50 9.41 4.42
C LEU A 177 9.88 8.77 4.19
N ALA A 178 10.74 8.78 5.20
CA ALA A 178 12.07 8.16 5.14
C ALA A 178 12.04 6.61 5.14
N ALA A 179 10.87 6.01 5.39
CA ALA A 179 10.62 4.58 5.26
C ALA A 179 10.00 4.18 3.92
N LEU A 180 9.65 5.15 3.05
CA LEU A 180 9.09 4.85 1.73
C LEU A 180 10.14 4.34 0.77
N TRP A 181 9.73 3.40 -0.09
CA TRP A 181 10.58 2.79 -1.11
C TRP A 181 11.06 3.82 -2.14
N VAL A 182 10.25 4.87 -2.39
CA VAL A 182 10.53 5.90 -3.40
C VAL A 182 11.75 6.77 -3.09
N VAL A 183 12.31 6.69 -1.88
CA VAL A 183 13.52 7.42 -1.46
C VAL A 183 14.63 6.50 -0.97
N ALA A 184 14.58 5.22 -1.36
CA ALA A 184 15.69 4.32 -1.19
C ALA A 184 16.94 4.85 -1.94
N PRO A 185 18.17 4.49 -1.52
CA PRO A 185 19.35 5.04 -2.16
C PRO A 185 19.42 4.54 -3.59
N GLU A 186 20.07 5.31 -4.45
CA GLU A 186 20.24 4.97 -5.86
C GLU A 186 21.70 5.15 -6.31
N ARG A 187 22.09 4.50 -7.41
CA ARG A 187 23.46 4.53 -7.95
C ARG A 187 23.58 5.53 -9.10
N PRO A 188 24.02 6.78 -8.85
CA PRO A 188 24.11 7.80 -9.89
C PRO A 188 25.07 7.43 -11.02
N ASP A 189 26.11 6.64 -10.74
CA ASP A 189 27.04 6.14 -11.75
C ASP A 189 26.38 5.19 -12.75
N ILE A 190 25.40 4.40 -12.30
CA ILE A 190 24.62 3.49 -13.16
C ILE A 190 23.51 4.25 -13.89
N ILE A 191 22.72 5.04 -13.14
CA ILE A 191 21.58 5.77 -13.68
C ILE A 191 22.02 6.79 -14.73
N ASN A 192 23.10 7.55 -14.48
CA ASN A 192 23.56 8.55 -15.45
C ASN A 192 24.13 7.91 -16.72
N ALA A 193 24.58 6.65 -16.67
CA ALA A 193 25.04 5.91 -17.83
C ALA A 193 23.88 5.38 -18.69
N ASN A 194 22.74 5.04 -18.06
CA ASN A 194 21.58 4.48 -18.75
C ASN A 194 20.24 4.89 -18.07
N PRO A 195 19.85 6.17 -18.13
CA PRO A 195 18.78 6.70 -17.28
C PRO A 195 17.40 6.08 -17.55
N ASP A 196 17.15 5.60 -18.77
CA ASP A 196 15.84 5.10 -19.17
C ASP A 196 15.69 3.58 -19.02
N SER A 197 16.79 2.83 -18.88
CA SER A 197 16.72 1.35 -18.86
C SER A 197 17.61 0.67 -17.83
N TRP A 198 18.18 1.42 -16.88
CA TRP A 198 19.00 0.86 -15.79
C TRP A 198 18.25 -0.19 -14.95
N THR A 199 16.92 -0.15 -14.89
CA THR A 199 16.10 -1.12 -14.16
C THR A 199 15.83 -2.41 -14.91
N GLN A 200 16.04 -2.44 -16.22
CA GLN A 200 15.59 -3.52 -17.11
C GLN A 200 16.59 -4.69 -17.18
N ASP A 201 17.82 -4.50 -16.68
CA ASP A 201 18.87 -5.51 -16.69
C ASP A 201 19.32 -5.83 -15.25
N PRO A 202 19.32 -7.10 -14.82
CA PRO A 202 19.79 -7.50 -13.49
C PRO A 202 21.22 -7.02 -13.16
N SER A 203 22.07 -6.82 -14.16
CA SER A 203 23.44 -6.33 -13.98
C SER A 203 23.54 -4.83 -13.68
N THR A 204 22.49 -4.06 -13.99
CA THR A 204 22.38 -2.63 -13.67
C THR A 204 21.37 -2.33 -12.57
N TYR A 205 20.46 -3.26 -12.26
CA TYR A 205 19.51 -3.12 -11.16
C TYR A 205 20.13 -3.47 -9.80
N ILE A 206 21.09 -2.64 -9.39
CA ILE A 206 21.93 -2.83 -8.21
C ILE A 206 21.27 -2.14 -7.00
N GLY A 207 20.72 -2.94 -6.10
CA GLY A 207 20.09 -2.50 -4.85
C GLY A 207 20.92 -2.81 -3.59
N ASN A 208 20.51 -2.25 -2.45
CA ASN A 208 21.14 -2.43 -1.13
C ASN A 208 20.30 -3.29 -0.15
N GLY A 209 19.20 -3.87 -0.63
CA GLY A 209 18.26 -4.66 0.16
C GLY A 209 18.62 -6.14 0.31
N PRO A 210 17.72 -6.92 0.93
CA PRO A 210 17.93 -8.34 1.25
C PRO A 210 18.06 -9.25 0.02
N PHE A 211 17.46 -8.88 -1.10
CA PHE A 211 17.51 -9.63 -2.34
C PHE A 211 18.10 -8.80 -3.48
N LYS A 212 18.47 -9.47 -4.57
CA LYS A 212 18.82 -8.86 -5.84
C LYS A 212 18.08 -9.55 -6.97
N MET A 213 17.83 -8.83 -8.04
CA MET A 213 17.27 -9.42 -9.25
C MET A 213 18.28 -10.36 -9.89
N SER A 214 17.84 -11.56 -10.26
CA SER A 214 18.63 -12.50 -11.08
C SER A 214 18.11 -12.57 -12.50
N GLU A 215 16.82 -12.37 -12.71
CA GLU A 215 16.16 -12.49 -14.02
C GLU A 215 14.90 -11.64 -14.07
N TRP A 216 14.62 -11.09 -15.25
CA TRP A 216 13.33 -10.49 -15.61
C TRP A 216 12.96 -10.97 -17.01
N VAL A 217 11.93 -11.81 -17.08
CA VAL A 217 11.30 -12.22 -18.34
C VAL A 217 10.01 -11.42 -18.49
N HIS A 218 10.04 -10.39 -19.35
CA HIS A 218 8.90 -9.50 -19.57
C HIS A 218 7.61 -10.27 -19.88
N GLN A 219 6.52 -9.84 -19.26
CA GLN A 219 5.17 -10.41 -19.36
C GLN A 219 5.05 -11.84 -18.79
N ASP A 220 6.02 -12.30 -18.02
CA ASP A 220 6.03 -13.64 -17.42
C ASP A 220 6.39 -13.57 -15.94
N HIS A 221 7.65 -13.23 -15.60
CA HIS A 221 8.09 -13.17 -14.20
C HIS A 221 9.35 -12.31 -13.95
N ILE A 222 9.54 -11.93 -12.68
CA ILE A 222 10.81 -11.47 -12.11
C ILE A 222 11.28 -12.50 -11.09
N THR A 223 12.56 -12.89 -11.15
CA THR A 223 13.19 -13.73 -10.12
C THR A 223 14.19 -12.91 -9.30
N LEU A 224 14.05 -13.00 -7.98
CA LEU A 224 15.00 -12.48 -7.02
C LEU A 224 15.70 -13.61 -6.27
N VAL A 225 16.97 -13.40 -5.95
CA VAL A 225 17.81 -14.28 -5.13
C VAL A 225 18.47 -13.49 -4.00
N PRO A 226 18.94 -14.11 -2.92
CA PRO A 226 19.60 -13.39 -1.83
C PRO A 226 20.72 -12.48 -2.32
N ASN A 227 20.76 -11.27 -1.78
CA ASN A 227 21.89 -10.38 -1.97
C ASN A 227 23.06 -10.91 -1.10
N PRO A 228 24.17 -11.38 -1.72
CA PRO A 228 25.28 -11.96 -0.96
C PRO A 228 26.02 -10.94 -0.09
N SER A 229 25.83 -9.64 -0.34
CA SER A 229 26.44 -8.54 0.40
C SER A 229 25.57 -8.04 1.56
N TYR A 230 24.33 -8.52 1.68
CA TYR A 230 23.41 -8.08 2.72
C TYR A 230 23.76 -8.74 4.07
N THR A 231 24.05 -7.91 5.08
CA THR A 231 24.49 -8.37 6.40
C THR A 231 23.34 -8.55 7.40
N GLY A 232 22.16 -8.00 7.09
CA GLY A 232 21.00 -8.03 7.96
C GLY A 232 21.14 -7.24 9.27
N THR A 233 20.04 -7.18 10.00
CA THR A 233 19.95 -6.62 11.35
C THR A 233 19.16 -7.57 12.24
N SER A 234 19.02 -7.25 13.54
CA SER A 234 18.13 -8.01 14.42
C SER A 234 16.65 -7.87 14.05
N LEU A 235 16.27 -6.78 13.39
CA LEU A 235 14.91 -6.54 12.91
C LEU A 235 14.72 -7.06 11.48
N TRP A 236 15.75 -6.99 10.64
CA TRP A 236 15.72 -7.34 9.21
C TRP A 236 16.76 -8.44 8.92
N PRO A 237 16.47 -9.70 9.28
CA PRO A 237 17.46 -10.77 9.23
C PRO A 237 17.93 -11.06 7.80
N ILE A 238 19.05 -11.77 7.70
CA ILE A 238 19.47 -12.34 6.40
C ILE A 238 18.37 -13.31 5.93
N PRO A 239 17.89 -13.20 4.69
CA PRO A 239 16.79 -14.03 4.22
C PRO A 239 17.07 -15.52 4.28
N THR A 240 16.06 -16.29 4.67
CA THR A 240 16.07 -17.76 4.57
C THR A 240 15.73 -18.24 3.17
N LEU A 241 14.86 -17.51 2.45
CA LEU A 241 14.54 -17.77 1.05
C LEU A 241 15.80 -17.69 0.19
N GLN A 242 15.96 -18.64 -0.72
CA GLN A 242 16.99 -18.70 -1.76
C GLN A 242 16.47 -18.24 -3.12
N GLN A 243 15.15 -18.18 -3.31
CA GLN A 243 14.54 -17.66 -4.53
C GLN A 243 13.14 -17.12 -4.25
N ILE A 244 12.81 -15.97 -4.86
CA ILE A 244 11.45 -15.45 -4.98
C ILE A 244 11.14 -15.33 -6.47
N THR A 245 10.03 -15.90 -6.91
CA THR A 245 9.50 -15.69 -8.26
C THR A 245 8.22 -14.87 -8.17
N PHE A 246 8.27 -13.64 -8.69
CA PHE A 246 7.12 -12.77 -8.88
C PHE A 246 6.52 -12.99 -10.26
N MET A 247 5.34 -13.59 -10.30
CA MET A 247 4.58 -13.80 -11.54
C MET A 247 3.85 -12.52 -11.96
N MET A 248 3.59 -12.39 -13.25
CA MET A 248 2.91 -11.25 -13.88
C MET A 248 1.57 -11.67 -14.49
N VAL A 249 0.73 -12.36 -13.72
CA VAL A 249 -0.54 -12.89 -14.23
C VAL A 249 -1.69 -11.92 -13.93
N GLU A 250 -2.23 -11.30 -14.98
CA GLU A 250 -3.37 -10.37 -14.87
C GLU A 250 -4.70 -11.08 -14.55
N ASN A 251 -4.90 -12.28 -15.11
CA ASN A 251 -6.13 -13.03 -14.91
C ASN A 251 -6.12 -13.76 -13.56
N GLY A 252 -6.80 -13.18 -12.56
CA GLY A 252 -6.87 -13.75 -11.22
C GLY A 252 -7.48 -15.15 -11.14
N GLU A 253 -8.43 -15.51 -12.01
CA GLU A 253 -9.01 -16.86 -12.04
C GLU A 253 -7.96 -17.91 -12.49
N ALA A 254 -7.16 -17.58 -13.50
CA ALA A 254 -6.08 -18.43 -13.98
C ALA A 254 -4.97 -18.59 -12.92
N ASP A 255 -4.63 -17.51 -12.23
CA ASP A 255 -3.62 -17.55 -11.17
C ASP A 255 -4.08 -18.34 -9.93
N TYR A 256 -5.36 -18.20 -9.57
CA TYR A 256 -5.98 -19.02 -8.54
C TYR A 256 -6.04 -20.51 -8.92
N ALA A 257 -6.32 -20.82 -10.19
CA ALA A 257 -6.23 -22.21 -10.67
C ALA A 257 -4.80 -22.77 -10.58
N ALA A 258 -3.78 -21.94 -10.86
CA ALA A 258 -2.37 -22.32 -10.70
C ALA A 258 -2.03 -22.62 -9.22
N TYR A 259 -2.59 -21.86 -8.27
CA TYR A 259 -2.49 -22.18 -6.84
C TYR A 259 -3.08 -23.55 -6.51
N LEU A 260 -4.27 -23.87 -7.02
CA LEU A 260 -4.89 -25.19 -6.80
C LEU A 260 -4.02 -26.33 -7.35
N ASN A 261 -3.23 -26.08 -8.39
CA ASN A 261 -2.27 -27.02 -8.98
C ASN A 261 -0.89 -27.05 -8.29
N ASN A 262 -0.70 -26.33 -7.18
CA ASN A 262 0.59 -26.15 -6.49
C ASN A 262 1.68 -25.46 -7.33
N GLU A 263 1.28 -24.64 -8.30
CA GLU A 263 2.18 -23.79 -9.10
C GLU A 263 2.31 -22.37 -8.51
N ARG A 264 1.57 -22.07 -7.43
CA ARG A 264 1.68 -20.85 -6.62
C ARG A 264 1.71 -21.22 -5.14
N ASP A 265 2.56 -20.51 -4.41
CA ASP A 265 2.63 -20.58 -2.95
C ASP A 265 1.69 -19.57 -2.28
N TRP A 266 1.37 -18.49 -2.99
CA TRP A 266 0.51 -17.41 -2.55
C TRP A 266 -0.23 -16.80 -3.74
N THR A 267 -1.53 -16.54 -3.60
CA THR A 267 -2.31 -15.74 -4.56
C THR A 267 -3.57 -15.14 -3.91
N LEU A 268 -4.14 -14.12 -4.52
CA LEU A 268 -5.47 -13.64 -4.18
C LEU A 268 -6.54 -14.60 -4.68
N VAL A 269 -7.58 -14.77 -3.85
CA VAL A 269 -8.82 -15.40 -4.23
C VAL A 269 -9.68 -14.42 -5.03
N PRO A 270 -10.10 -14.77 -6.27
CA PRO A 270 -11.04 -13.97 -7.03
C PRO A 270 -12.36 -13.75 -6.27
N ASP A 271 -12.98 -12.57 -6.43
CA ASP A 271 -14.22 -12.22 -5.72
C ASP A 271 -15.34 -13.28 -5.91
N SER A 272 -15.40 -13.93 -7.08
CA SER A 272 -16.34 -15.03 -7.39
C SER A 272 -16.15 -16.28 -6.53
N ASP A 273 -14.93 -16.52 -6.06
CA ASP A 273 -14.51 -17.77 -5.43
C ASP A 273 -14.41 -17.66 -3.91
N VAL A 274 -14.49 -16.45 -3.35
CA VAL A 274 -14.46 -16.17 -1.90
C VAL A 274 -15.40 -17.08 -1.10
N ASN A 275 -16.63 -17.25 -1.56
CA ASN A 275 -17.62 -18.09 -0.88
C ASN A 275 -17.29 -19.58 -1.03
N ALA A 276 -16.75 -20.01 -2.17
CA ALA A 276 -16.33 -21.39 -2.38
C ALA A 276 -15.14 -21.73 -1.47
N VAL A 277 -14.12 -20.87 -1.42
CA VAL A 277 -12.94 -21.01 -0.54
C VAL A 277 -13.35 -21.05 0.93
N SER A 278 -14.24 -20.15 1.35
CA SER A 278 -14.69 -20.10 2.75
C SER A 278 -15.42 -21.36 3.22
N ASN A 279 -16.10 -22.05 2.29
CA ASN A 279 -16.88 -23.26 2.59
C ASN A 279 -16.10 -24.55 2.35
N ASP A 280 -14.94 -24.50 1.69
CA ASP A 280 -14.08 -25.67 1.49
C ASP A 280 -13.25 -25.95 2.75
N PRO A 281 -13.27 -27.19 3.29
CA PRO A 281 -12.61 -27.50 4.56
C PRO A 281 -11.08 -27.44 4.51
N THR A 282 -10.47 -27.50 3.32
CA THR A 282 -9.03 -27.43 3.12
C THR A 282 -8.60 -26.00 2.80
N LEU A 283 -9.24 -25.38 1.81
CA LEU A 283 -8.87 -24.04 1.36
C LEU A 283 -9.20 -22.97 2.39
N SER A 284 -10.26 -23.14 3.19
CA SER A 284 -10.55 -22.22 4.30
C SER A 284 -9.40 -22.15 5.31
N GLN A 285 -8.69 -23.25 5.55
CA GLN A 285 -7.50 -23.29 6.43
C GLN A 285 -6.26 -22.67 5.79
N GLN A 286 -6.23 -22.58 4.45
CA GLN A 286 -5.18 -21.92 3.68
C GLN A 286 -5.49 -20.45 3.42
N SER A 287 -6.74 -20.04 3.66
CA SER A 287 -7.20 -18.69 3.34
C SER A 287 -6.92 -17.72 4.48
N VAL A 288 -6.51 -16.50 4.11
CA VAL A 288 -6.36 -15.37 5.02
C VAL A 288 -7.19 -14.21 4.48
N ARG A 289 -8.11 -13.71 5.31
CA ARG A 289 -8.83 -12.47 5.05
C ARG A 289 -8.11 -11.33 5.77
N TYR A 290 -7.94 -10.21 5.08
CA TYR A 290 -7.36 -9.00 5.66
C TYR A 290 -8.02 -7.77 5.06
N ASN A 291 -7.96 -6.66 5.80
CA ASN A 291 -8.32 -5.35 5.30
C ASN A 291 -7.04 -4.65 4.86
N GLU A 292 -7.10 -3.98 3.72
CA GLU A 292 -6.04 -3.06 3.29
C GLU A 292 -6.25 -1.70 3.98
N LEU A 293 -5.21 -0.86 3.97
CA LEU A 293 -5.32 0.54 4.42
C LEU A 293 -6.01 1.42 3.37
N THR A 294 -7.13 0.95 2.81
CA THR A 294 -7.81 1.59 1.69
C THR A 294 -9.29 1.73 1.93
N THR A 295 -9.79 2.97 1.88
CA THR A 295 -11.21 3.28 2.07
C THR A 295 -11.78 3.85 0.77
N PHE A 296 -12.96 3.39 0.39
CA PHE A 296 -13.74 3.92 -0.71
C PHE A 296 -14.93 4.74 -0.21
N TRP A 297 -15.27 5.81 -0.92
CA TRP A 297 -16.35 6.72 -0.59
C TRP A 297 -17.07 7.27 -1.82
N VAL A 298 -18.24 7.86 -1.59
CA VAL A 298 -18.83 8.79 -2.54
C VAL A 298 -18.10 10.11 -2.43
N GLU A 299 -17.47 10.53 -3.52
CA GLU A 299 -16.93 11.87 -3.65
C GLU A 299 -18.07 12.87 -3.84
N ILE A 300 -17.99 14.01 -3.18
CA ILE A 300 -19.00 15.06 -3.24
C ILE A 300 -18.30 16.39 -3.54
N ASN A 301 -18.74 17.09 -4.58
CA ASN A 301 -18.26 18.44 -4.82
C ASN A 301 -18.98 19.43 -3.91
N ASN A 302 -18.30 19.86 -2.86
CA ASN A 302 -18.82 20.67 -1.76
C ASN A 302 -19.15 22.12 -2.17
N ALA A 303 -18.78 22.55 -3.37
CA ALA A 303 -19.12 23.87 -3.91
C ALA A 303 -20.41 23.88 -4.76
N ASN A 304 -20.85 22.71 -5.25
CA ASN A 304 -22.02 22.63 -6.12
C ASN A 304 -23.31 22.68 -5.31
N LYS A 305 -24.32 23.42 -5.77
CA LYS A 305 -25.65 23.36 -5.15
C LYS A 305 -26.38 22.09 -5.57
N PRO A 306 -27.05 21.36 -4.66
CA PRO A 306 -27.28 21.69 -3.24
C PRO A 306 -26.31 20.98 -2.28
N LEU A 307 -25.19 20.47 -2.80
CA LEU A 307 -24.16 19.74 -2.06
C LEU A 307 -23.31 20.65 -1.16
N ASP A 308 -23.37 21.96 -1.37
CA ASP A 308 -22.85 22.99 -0.46
C ASP A 308 -23.53 22.97 0.92
N ASN A 309 -24.73 22.42 1.03
CA ASN A 309 -25.44 22.23 2.30
C ASN A 309 -25.03 20.91 3.01
N PRO A 310 -24.44 20.96 4.22
CA PRO A 310 -24.07 19.76 4.98
C PRO A 310 -25.24 18.79 5.25
N ASN A 311 -26.47 19.30 5.41
CA ASN A 311 -27.64 18.44 5.62
C ASN A 311 -27.93 17.57 4.39
N VAL A 312 -27.68 18.08 3.17
CA VAL A 312 -27.82 17.29 1.95
C VAL A 312 -26.76 16.21 1.91
N ARG A 313 -25.49 16.54 2.20
CA ARG A 313 -24.39 15.55 2.20
C ARG A 313 -24.62 14.43 3.23
N LYS A 314 -25.03 14.79 4.45
CA LYS A 314 -25.41 13.84 5.50
C LYS A 314 -26.62 12.99 5.10
N ALA A 315 -27.63 13.57 4.46
CA ALA A 315 -28.77 12.81 3.95
C ALA A 315 -28.34 11.78 2.90
N LEU A 316 -27.48 12.15 1.96
CA LEU A 316 -26.93 11.23 0.96
C LEU A 316 -26.15 10.09 1.61
N ALA A 317 -25.33 10.37 2.62
CA ALA A 317 -24.54 9.37 3.34
C ALA A 317 -25.40 8.39 4.17
N LYS A 318 -26.42 8.91 4.86
CA LYS A 318 -27.36 8.12 5.68
C LYS A 318 -28.31 7.26 4.85
N ALA A 319 -28.54 7.60 3.59
CA ALA A 319 -29.42 6.86 2.70
C ALA A 319 -28.78 5.58 2.13
N ILE A 320 -27.52 5.28 2.45
CA ILE A 320 -26.76 4.17 1.88
C ILE A 320 -26.66 3.01 2.88
N ASP A 321 -27.24 1.87 2.53
CA ASP A 321 -26.99 0.61 3.23
C ASP A 321 -25.63 0.04 2.81
N ARG A 322 -24.61 0.32 3.61
CA ARG A 322 -23.23 -0.11 3.35
C ARG A 322 -23.04 -1.62 3.53
N GLN A 323 -23.83 -2.24 4.41
CA GLN A 323 -23.76 -3.69 4.60
C GLN A 323 -24.34 -4.41 3.38
N ALA A 324 -25.48 -3.93 2.86
CA ALA A 324 -26.03 -4.43 1.61
C ALA A 324 -25.06 -4.18 0.44
N LEU A 325 -24.41 -3.02 0.36
CA LEU A 325 -23.38 -2.77 -0.65
C LEU A 325 -22.26 -3.83 -0.61
N ILE A 326 -21.75 -4.15 0.58
CA ILE A 326 -20.69 -5.15 0.74
C ILE A 326 -21.17 -6.55 0.35
N ASN A 327 -22.36 -6.94 0.79
CA ASN A 327 -22.91 -8.27 0.53
C ASN A 327 -23.25 -8.47 -0.95
N ASP A 328 -23.89 -7.47 -1.57
CA ASP A 328 -24.51 -7.60 -2.88
C ASP A 328 -23.53 -7.22 -4.02
N VAL A 329 -22.54 -6.37 -3.73
CA VAL A 329 -21.64 -5.80 -4.76
C VAL A 329 -20.17 -6.17 -4.55
N ALA A 330 -19.72 -6.39 -3.30
CA ALA A 330 -18.31 -6.64 -2.98
C ALA A 330 -18.03 -8.05 -2.41
N ALA A 331 -18.89 -9.02 -2.73
CA ALA A 331 -18.75 -10.43 -2.38
C ALA A 331 -18.51 -10.73 -0.87
N GLY A 332 -18.90 -9.80 0.02
CA GLY A 332 -18.75 -9.96 1.46
C GLY A 332 -17.30 -9.91 1.98
N VAL A 333 -16.34 -9.34 1.24
CA VAL A 333 -14.94 -9.25 1.71
C VAL A 333 -14.60 -7.89 2.33
N GLY A 334 -15.25 -6.81 1.89
CA GLY A 334 -15.02 -5.47 2.46
C GLY A 334 -15.67 -5.24 3.83
N LEU A 335 -15.22 -4.20 4.52
CA LEU A 335 -15.77 -3.77 5.81
C LEU A 335 -16.57 -2.46 5.63
N PRO A 336 -17.87 -2.40 5.95
CA PRO A 336 -18.63 -1.15 5.93
C PRO A 336 -17.95 -0.07 6.77
N SER A 337 -17.85 1.16 6.24
CA SER A 337 -17.20 2.26 6.97
C SER A 337 -18.03 3.54 6.98
N THR A 338 -17.96 4.27 8.09
CA THR A 338 -18.54 5.61 8.26
C THR A 338 -17.51 6.70 8.49
N SER A 339 -16.23 6.35 8.52
CA SER A 339 -15.08 7.25 8.58
C SER A 339 -14.06 6.88 7.48
N ILE A 340 -13.05 7.74 7.29
CA ILE A 340 -12.07 7.53 6.21
C ILE A 340 -10.85 6.73 6.66
N ILE A 341 -10.37 6.90 7.90
CA ILE A 341 -9.21 6.15 8.39
C ILE A 341 -9.63 4.69 8.64
N PRO A 342 -8.99 3.70 7.99
CA PRO A 342 -9.35 2.29 8.12
C PRO A 342 -8.77 1.64 9.38
N PRO A 343 -9.32 0.50 9.85
CA PRO A 343 -8.71 -0.28 10.92
C PRO A 343 -7.28 -0.70 10.59
N GLY A 344 -6.40 -0.66 11.60
CA GLY A 344 -4.97 -0.99 11.44
C GLY A 344 -4.08 0.24 11.28
N MET A 345 -4.63 1.38 10.87
CA MET A 345 -3.88 2.65 10.76
C MET A 345 -3.90 3.42 12.10
N PRO A 346 -2.80 4.09 12.49
CA PRO A 346 -2.83 5.11 13.53
C PRO A 346 -3.96 6.12 13.30
N GLY A 347 -4.67 6.49 14.38
CA GLY A 347 -5.83 7.39 14.29
C GLY A 347 -7.15 6.73 13.88
N TYR A 348 -7.18 5.42 13.68
CA TYR A 348 -8.44 4.69 13.58
C TYR A 348 -9.26 4.83 14.87
N GLN A 349 -10.54 5.19 14.72
CA GLN A 349 -11.49 5.31 15.82
C GLN A 349 -12.71 4.45 15.52
N GLU A 350 -12.86 3.36 16.26
CA GLU A 350 -14.02 2.49 16.15
C GLU A 350 -15.31 3.27 16.44
N GLY A 351 -16.28 3.18 15.53
CA GLY A 351 -17.57 3.84 15.66
C GLY A 351 -17.59 5.35 15.36
N LEU A 352 -16.46 5.95 14.96
CA LEU A 352 -16.49 7.34 14.49
C LEU A 352 -17.39 7.46 13.24
N GLY A 353 -18.30 8.43 13.27
CA GLY A 353 -19.26 8.61 12.16
C GLY A 353 -20.47 7.70 12.22
N GLN A 354 -20.73 7.02 13.33
CA GLN A 354 -21.97 6.25 13.52
C GLN A 354 -23.24 7.09 13.31
N ASP A 355 -23.19 8.42 13.53
CA ASP A 355 -24.29 9.32 13.18
C ASP A 355 -24.59 9.37 11.67
N LEU A 356 -23.69 8.91 10.80
CA LEU A 356 -23.87 8.77 9.34
C LEU A 356 -24.27 7.35 8.91
N SER A 357 -24.53 6.46 9.87
CA SER A 357 -25.00 5.10 9.60
C SER A 357 -26.31 5.10 8.81
N PHE A 358 -26.62 3.96 8.20
CA PHE A 358 -27.83 3.78 7.41
C PHE A 358 -29.09 4.08 8.23
N ASP A 359 -29.78 5.15 7.84
CA ASP A 359 -30.94 5.72 8.53
C ASP A 359 -31.80 6.50 7.52
N PRO A 360 -32.65 5.80 6.74
CA PRO A 360 -33.51 6.44 5.74
C PRO A 360 -34.45 7.51 6.30
N GLU A 361 -34.92 7.35 7.54
CA GLU A 361 -35.82 8.31 8.17
C GLU A 361 -35.11 9.61 8.51
N GLY A 362 -33.96 9.52 9.19
CA GLY A 362 -33.09 10.68 9.45
C GLY A 362 -32.59 11.33 8.16
N ALA A 363 -32.27 10.53 7.14
CA ALA A 363 -31.87 11.03 5.83
C ALA A 363 -32.97 11.89 5.18
N ARG A 364 -34.23 11.42 5.18
CA ARG A 364 -35.38 12.20 4.68
C ARG A 364 -35.63 13.46 5.49
N SER A 365 -35.47 13.39 6.82
CA SER A 365 -35.63 14.56 7.70
C SER A 365 -34.61 15.65 7.38
N LEU A 366 -33.33 15.29 7.23
CA LEU A 366 -32.27 16.22 6.85
C LEU A 366 -32.50 16.83 5.46
N LEU A 367 -32.93 16.01 4.50
CA LEU A 367 -33.23 16.47 3.15
C LEU A 367 -34.43 17.43 3.12
N ALA A 368 -35.46 17.19 3.93
CA ALA A 368 -36.58 18.10 4.12
C ALA A 368 -36.17 19.42 4.77
N GLN A 369 -35.31 19.39 5.80
CA GLN A 369 -34.72 20.58 6.42
C GLN A 369 -33.88 21.40 5.43
N ALA A 370 -33.26 20.75 4.45
CA ALA A 370 -32.54 21.39 3.35
C ALA A 370 -33.46 21.99 2.26
N GLY A 371 -34.79 21.87 2.41
CA GLY A 371 -35.77 22.44 1.48
C GLY A 371 -36.33 21.46 0.45
N TYR A 372 -36.04 20.17 0.57
CA TYR A 372 -36.45 19.13 -0.39
C TYR A 372 -37.28 18.02 0.27
N PRO A 373 -38.47 18.35 0.83
CA PRO A 373 -39.32 17.35 1.48
C PRO A 373 -39.69 16.24 0.48
N ASN A 374 -39.42 14.99 0.87
CA ASN A 374 -39.64 13.81 0.01
C ASN A 374 -38.96 13.93 -1.38
N GLY A 375 -37.81 14.62 -1.46
CA GLY A 375 -37.06 14.84 -2.69
C GLY A 375 -37.68 15.84 -3.67
N GLN A 376 -38.81 16.48 -3.32
CA GLN A 376 -39.48 17.43 -4.20
C GLN A 376 -38.61 18.67 -4.45
N GLY A 377 -38.45 19.05 -5.72
CA GLY A 377 -37.62 20.18 -6.12
C GLY A 377 -36.12 19.92 -6.06
N PHE A 378 -35.67 18.70 -5.71
CA PHE A 378 -34.25 18.36 -5.71
C PHE A 378 -33.72 18.36 -7.16
N PRO A 379 -32.62 19.06 -7.44
CA PRO A 379 -32.06 19.12 -8.79
C PRO A 379 -31.51 17.78 -9.22
N SER A 380 -31.46 17.54 -10.53
CA SER A 380 -30.80 16.35 -11.07
C SER A 380 -29.29 16.52 -10.96
N LEU A 381 -28.65 15.68 -10.15
CA LEU A 381 -27.19 15.61 -10.05
C LEU A 381 -26.66 14.45 -10.89
N GLN A 382 -25.39 14.53 -11.28
CA GLN A 382 -24.67 13.44 -11.95
C GLN A 382 -23.77 12.68 -10.97
N TYR A 383 -23.86 11.35 -10.98
CA TYR A 383 -22.90 10.46 -10.35
C TYR A 383 -21.93 9.94 -11.42
N THR A 384 -20.70 10.44 -11.36
CA THR A 384 -19.68 10.17 -12.37
C THR A 384 -18.69 9.11 -11.89
N PHE A 385 -18.36 8.14 -12.75
CA PHE A 385 -17.43 7.06 -12.42
C PHE A 385 -16.64 6.57 -13.64
N ALA A 386 -15.45 6.03 -13.40
CA ALA A 386 -14.66 5.37 -14.43
C ALA A 386 -15.34 4.08 -14.92
N ALA A 387 -15.34 3.88 -16.24
CA ALA A 387 -16.09 2.84 -16.96
C ALA A 387 -15.55 1.42 -16.70
N THR A 388 -15.86 0.86 -15.53
CA THR A 388 -15.59 -0.53 -15.18
C THR A 388 -16.88 -1.24 -14.75
N THR A 389 -16.96 -2.56 -14.93
CA THR A 389 -18.12 -3.36 -14.51
C THR A 389 -18.38 -3.23 -13.00
N ALA A 390 -17.32 -3.19 -12.18
CA ALA A 390 -17.44 -3.01 -10.74
C ALA A 390 -18.02 -1.64 -10.38
N ASN A 391 -17.54 -0.56 -11.01
CA ASN A 391 -18.03 0.79 -10.75
C ASN A 391 -19.48 0.99 -11.24
N GLN A 392 -19.85 0.38 -12.37
CA GLN A 392 -21.23 0.39 -12.87
C GLN A 392 -22.20 -0.19 -11.82
N ARG A 393 -21.88 -1.39 -11.29
CA ARG A 393 -22.72 -2.05 -10.25
C ARG A 393 -22.84 -1.20 -8.98
N ARG A 394 -21.74 -0.60 -8.53
CA ARG A 394 -21.74 0.32 -7.37
C ARG A 394 -22.61 1.55 -7.63
N ALA A 395 -22.49 2.15 -8.81
CA ALA A 395 -23.24 3.34 -9.19
C ALA A 395 -24.75 3.06 -9.27
N GLU A 396 -25.15 1.93 -9.86
CA GLU A 396 -26.55 1.49 -9.92
C GLU A 396 -27.12 1.21 -8.52
N PHE A 397 -26.34 0.57 -7.64
CA PHE A 397 -26.73 0.37 -6.24
C PHE A 397 -26.98 1.70 -5.53
N LEU A 398 -26.04 2.65 -5.62
CA LEU A 398 -26.16 3.96 -4.97
C LEU A 398 -27.34 4.77 -5.54
N GLN A 399 -27.54 4.74 -6.86
CA GLN A 399 -28.69 5.34 -7.51
C GLN A 399 -30.01 4.77 -6.96
N ALA A 400 -30.10 3.44 -6.82
CA ALA A 400 -31.27 2.78 -6.26
C ALA A 400 -31.50 3.15 -4.79
N GLN A 401 -30.45 3.18 -3.97
CA GLN A 401 -30.52 3.59 -2.56
C GLN A 401 -31.07 5.01 -2.41
N TRP A 402 -30.53 5.98 -3.15
CA TRP A 402 -31.04 7.35 -3.11
C TRP A 402 -32.46 7.47 -3.66
N LYS A 403 -32.81 6.72 -4.70
CA LYS A 403 -34.17 6.70 -5.22
C LYS A 403 -35.17 6.15 -4.21
N GLN A 404 -34.85 5.02 -3.58
CA GLN A 404 -35.72 4.35 -2.62
C GLN A 404 -35.85 5.14 -1.32
N ASN A 405 -34.73 5.62 -0.78
CA ASN A 405 -34.69 6.17 0.57
C ASN A 405 -34.99 7.67 0.62
N LEU A 406 -34.69 8.42 -0.46
CA LEU A 406 -34.84 9.88 -0.53
C LEU A 406 -35.80 10.36 -1.63
N ASN A 407 -36.23 9.47 -2.54
CA ASN A 407 -37.04 9.81 -3.70
C ASN A 407 -36.40 10.85 -4.65
N ILE A 408 -35.07 10.91 -4.70
CA ILE A 408 -34.33 11.75 -5.64
C ILE A 408 -33.86 10.94 -6.85
N ASN A 409 -33.70 11.59 -8.00
CA ASN A 409 -33.18 10.96 -9.21
C ASN A 409 -31.75 11.45 -9.45
N ILE A 410 -30.80 10.52 -9.49
CA ILE A 410 -29.40 10.77 -9.79
C ILE A 410 -29.09 10.18 -11.17
N GLN A 411 -28.45 10.95 -12.05
CA GLN A 411 -28.07 10.48 -13.38
C GLN A 411 -26.70 9.81 -13.31
N LEU A 412 -26.58 8.61 -13.88
CA LEU A 412 -25.29 7.93 -13.97
C LEU A 412 -24.51 8.43 -15.19
N ASN A 413 -23.25 8.78 -14.97
CA ASN A 413 -22.34 9.23 -16.02
C ASN A 413 -21.07 8.38 -16.00
N SER A 414 -20.98 7.43 -16.93
CA SER A 414 -19.81 6.57 -17.10
C SER A 414 -18.79 7.24 -18.03
N MET A 415 -17.54 7.33 -17.60
CA MET A 415 -16.46 7.99 -18.35
C MET A 415 -15.26 7.05 -18.53
N GLU A 416 -14.54 7.21 -19.65
CA GLU A 416 -13.22 6.61 -19.79
C GLU A 416 -12.29 7.11 -18.65
N THR A 417 -11.42 6.25 -18.13
CA THR A 417 -10.64 6.48 -16.90
C THR A 417 -9.80 7.76 -16.94
N LYS A 418 -9.11 8.07 -18.03
CA LYS A 418 -8.33 9.32 -18.14
C LYS A 418 -9.23 10.55 -18.17
N ALA A 419 -10.34 10.48 -18.90
CA ALA A 419 -11.35 11.55 -18.89
C ALA A 419 -11.96 11.77 -17.50
N TYR A 420 -12.24 10.69 -16.77
CA TYR A 420 -12.67 10.71 -15.37
C TYR A 420 -11.66 11.44 -14.49
N GLN A 421 -10.38 11.01 -14.51
CA GLN A 421 -9.32 11.63 -13.72
C GLN A 421 -9.17 13.13 -14.02
N ALA A 422 -9.23 13.51 -15.29
CA ALA A 422 -9.15 14.92 -15.72
C ALA A 422 -10.33 15.75 -15.20
N ALA A 423 -11.56 15.23 -15.30
CA ALA A 423 -12.76 15.92 -14.80
C ALA A 423 -12.70 16.13 -13.28
N PHE A 424 -12.23 15.14 -12.53
CA PHE A 424 -12.11 15.21 -11.07
C PHE A 424 -11.00 16.15 -10.62
N LYS A 425 -9.85 16.13 -11.30
CA LYS A 425 -8.77 17.12 -11.09
C LYS A 425 -9.25 18.54 -11.37
N ALA A 426 -10.07 18.73 -12.40
CA ALA A 426 -10.69 20.01 -12.74
C ALA A 426 -11.93 20.35 -11.87
N LYS A 427 -12.33 19.45 -10.96
CA LYS A 427 -13.50 19.59 -10.08
C LYS A 427 -14.82 19.79 -10.84
N GLN A 428 -14.92 19.17 -12.02
CA GLN A 428 -16.07 19.22 -12.92
C GLN A 428 -16.98 17.99 -12.73
N TYR A 429 -17.53 17.85 -11.52
CA TYR A 429 -18.44 16.75 -11.16
C TYR A 429 -19.37 17.18 -10.02
N ASP A 430 -20.49 16.49 -9.84
CA ASP A 430 -21.36 16.64 -8.64
C ASP A 430 -21.03 15.58 -7.60
N LEU A 431 -21.22 14.31 -7.98
CA LEU A 431 -20.96 13.13 -7.17
C LEU A 431 -20.06 12.17 -7.94
N GLY A 432 -19.32 11.32 -7.23
CA GLY A 432 -18.51 10.29 -7.87
C GLY A 432 -18.10 9.14 -6.97
N PHE A 433 -17.35 8.20 -7.55
CA PHE A 433 -16.77 7.07 -6.82
C PHE A 433 -15.26 7.27 -6.67
N GLY A 434 -14.80 7.36 -5.43
CA GLY A 434 -13.38 7.54 -5.14
C GLY A 434 -12.94 6.74 -3.92
N GLY A 435 -11.68 6.88 -3.61
CA GLY A 435 -11.06 6.27 -2.45
C GLY A 435 -9.61 6.69 -2.34
N TRP A 436 -8.98 6.29 -1.25
CA TRP A 436 -7.56 6.46 -1.00
C TRP A 436 -7.04 5.23 -0.30
N GLY A 437 -5.89 4.74 -0.75
CA GLY A 437 -5.06 3.81 -0.01
C GLY A 437 -3.95 4.60 0.66
N ALA A 438 -3.62 4.27 1.90
CA ALA A 438 -2.52 4.93 2.58
C ALA A 438 -1.24 4.76 1.77
N ASP A 439 -0.50 5.85 1.55
CA ASP A 439 0.85 5.82 1.00
C ASP A 439 1.89 5.57 2.10
N TYR A 440 1.55 5.98 3.32
CA TYR A 440 2.24 5.65 4.56
C TYR A 440 1.22 5.69 5.72
N PRO A 441 1.48 4.95 6.81
CA PRO A 441 0.50 4.70 7.87
C PRO A 441 0.38 5.87 8.87
N ASP A 442 0.17 7.09 8.38
CA ASP A 442 -0.03 8.29 9.20
C ASP A 442 -1.25 9.10 8.71
N PRO A 443 -2.16 9.57 9.59
CA PRO A 443 -3.33 10.36 9.16
C PRO A 443 -2.99 11.61 8.35
N GLN A 444 -1.77 12.13 8.45
CA GLN A 444 -1.28 13.25 7.65
C GLN A 444 -1.40 12.98 6.15
N ASP A 445 -1.11 11.74 5.73
CA ASP A 445 -1.21 11.27 4.34
C ASP A 445 -2.60 11.53 3.76
N TRP A 446 -3.64 11.40 4.58
CA TRP A 446 -5.02 11.57 4.14
C TRP A 446 -5.47 13.02 4.32
N PHE A 447 -5.22 13.59 5.50
CA PHE A 447 -5.84 14.85 5.89
C PHE A 447 -5.17 16.05 5.23
N GLY A 448 -3.84 16.06 5.15
CA GLY A 448 -3.05 17.13 4.54
C GLY A 448 -3.29 17.22 3.03
N THR A 449 -3.21 16.08 2.32
CA THR A 449 -3.27 16.09 0.86
C THR A 449 -4.72 16.13 0.30
N LEU A 450 -5.67 15.45 0.94
CA LEU A 450 -7.03 15.26 0.40
C LEU A 450 -8.04 16.31 0.89
N PHE A 451 -7.90 16.79 2.13
CA PHE A 451 -8.95 17.57 2.78
C PHE A 451 -8.52 18.95 3.25
N SER A 452 -7.21 19.24 3.35
CA SER A 452 -6.77 20.60 3.62
C SER A 452 -7.21 21.56 2.51
N CYS A 453 -7.50 22.82 2.84
CA CYS A 453 -7.91 23.82 1.85
C CYS A 453 -6.90 24.00 0.71
N LYS A 454 -5.61 23.73 0.97
CA LYS A 454 -4.52 23.82 -0.01
C LYS A 454 -3.93 22.46 -0.41
N GLY A 455 -4.53 21.35 0.02
CA GLY A 455 -4.05 20.01 -0.30
C GLY A 455 -4.03 19.77 -1.81
N GLY A 456 -2.93 19.22 -2.33
CA GLY A 456 -2.73 19.00 -3.77
C GLY A 456 -3.75 18.03 -4.39
N ASN A 457 -4.29 17.12 -3.58
CA ASN A 457 -5.30 16.13 -3.98
C ASN A 457 -6.73 16.47 -3.51
N ASN A 458 -6.97 17.68 -2.99
CA ASN A 458 -8.32 18.12 -2.61
C ASN A 458 -9.19 18.40 -3.84
N LYS A 459 -9.83 17.33 -4.34
CA LYS A 459 -10.77 17.33 -5.48
C LYS A 459 -12.19 17.72 -5.07
N TYR A 460 -12.50 17.75 -3.76
CA TYR A 460 -13.85 17.87 -3.22
C TYR A 460 -14.38 19.31 -3.11
N ASN A 461 -13.54 20.33 -3.34
CA ASN A 461 -13.85 21.73 -2.98
C ASN A 461 -14.22 21.91 -1.50
N TYR A 462 -13.74 21.03 -0.62
CA TYR A 462 -13.89 21.19 0.82
C TYR A 462 -12.83 22.15 1.35
N CYS A 463 -13.21 23.04 2.27
CA CYS A 463 -12.27 23.90 2.99
C CYS A 463 -12.85 24.30 4.34
N ASN A 464 -12.14 23.93 5.41
CA ASN A 464 -12.47 24.31 6.77
C ASN A 464 -11.19 24.82 7.48
N PRO A 465 -11.08 26.12 7.81
CA PRO A 465 -9.90 26.67 8.46
C PRO A 465 -9.57 26.05 9.83
N GLN A 466 -10.56 25.58 10.57
CA GLN A 466 -10.32 24.91 11.85
C GLN A 466 -9.73 23.52 11.66
N PHE A 467 -10.16 22.80 10.62
CA PHE A 467 -9.54 21.54 10.20
C PHE A 467 -8.07 21.77 9.84
N ASP A 468 -7.78 22.75 8.97
CA ASP A 468 -6.40 23.10 8.59
C ASP A 468 -5.51 23.45 9.80
N GLN A 469 -6.05 24.15 10.79
CA GLN A 469 -5.31 24.48 12.02
C GLN A 469 -4.95 23.25 12.84
N LEU A 470 -5.85 22.27 12.94
CA LEU A 470 -5.59 21.01 13.65
C LEU A 470 -4.53 20.18 12.93
N ILE A 471 -4.61 20.09 11.60
CA ILE A 471 -3.60 19.41 10.79
C ILE A 471 -2.24 20.09 10.94
N ALA A 472 -2.17 21.41 10.77
CA ALA A 472 -0.91 22.15 10.90
C ALA A 472 -0.27 22.00 12.30
N GLN A 473 -1.07 21.93 13.38
CA GLN A 473 -0.54 21.65 14.71
C GLN A 473 -0.02 20.21 14.84
N ALA A 474 -0.77 19.24 14.33
CA ALA A 474 -0.39 17.83 14.35
C ALA A 474 0.89 17.58 13.54
N ASP A 475 1.05 18.24 12.39
CA ASP A 475 2.20 18.06 11.52
C ASP A 475 3.50 18.54 12.19
N THR A 476 3.44 19.48 13.14
CA THR A 476 4.64 19.98 13.84
C THR A 476 5.11 19.14 15.03
N GLY A 477 4.27 18.25 15.55
CA GLY A 477 4.62 17.42 16.71
C GLY A 477 5.60 16.32 16.33
N THR A 478 6.49 15.90 17.23
CA THR A 478 7.41 14.75 17.01
C THR A 478 6.95 13.48 17.72
N ASP A 479 5.94 13.56 18.59
CA ASP A 479 5.36 12.42 19.30
C ASP A 479 4.07 11.95 18.59
N LEU A 480 4.08 10.73 18.05
CA LEU A 480 2.96 10.19 17.28
C LEU A 480 1.63 10.22 18.06
N ASN A 481 1.63 9.93 19.36
CA ASN A 481 0.40 9.90 20.14
C ASN A 481 -0.25 11.29 20.26
N GLN A 482 0.56 12.32 20.49
CA GLN A 482 0.10 13.71 20.51
C GLN A 482 -0.42 14.17 19.15
N ARG A 483 0.27 13.80 18.07
CA ARG A 483 -0.16 14.10 16.69
C ARG A 483 -1.50 13.43 16.37
N VAL A 484 -1.62 12.13 16.66
CA VAL A 484 -2.86 11.35 16.48
C VAL A 484 -4.02 11.94 17.27
N ALA A 485 -3.81 12.47 18.48
CA ALA A 485 -4.87 13.14 19.23
C ALA A 485 -5.44 14.39 18.52
N LEU A 486 -4.59 15.17 17.84
CA LEU A 486 -4.98 16.32 17.04
C LEU A 486 -5.65 15.89 15.72
N TYR A 487 -5.08 14.89 15.04
CA TYR A 487 -5.70 14.28 13.85
C TYR A 487 -7.08 13.70 14.16
N ASN A 488 -7.29 13.12 15.34
CA ASN A 488 -8.59 12.60 15.76
C ASN A 488 -9.64 13.70 15.94
N GLN A 489 -9.24 14.89 16.42
CA GLN A 489 -10.12 16.05 16.44
C GLN A 489 -10.46 16.52 15.02
N ALA A 490 -9.48 16.57 14.13
CA ALA A 490 -9.69 16.94 12.73
C ALA A 490 -10.62 15.94 12.01
N GLN A 491 -10.44 14.64 12.26
CA GLN A 491 -11.28 13.58 11.72
C GLN A 491 -12.73 13.71 12.20
N THR A 492 -12.94 14.06 13.47
CA THR A 492 -14.27 14.33 14.03
C THR A 492 -14.95 15.49 13.31
N GLN A 493 -14.21 16.59 13.08
CA GLN A 493 -14.71 17.74 12.31
C GLN A 493 -15.08 17.31 10.87
N LEU A 494 -14.22 16.53 10.21
CA LEU A 494 -14.45 16.07 8.84
C LEU A 494 -15.72 15.22 8.73
N VAL A 495 -15.94 14.30 9.66
CA VAL A 495 -17.17 13.49 9.72
C VAL A 495 -18.41 14.35 9.96
N GLN A 496 -18.30 15.38 10.82
CA GLN A 496 -19.39 16.33 11.06
C GLN A 496 -19.70 17.20 9.84
N ASP A 497 -18.71 17.53 9.02
CA ASP A 497 -18.89 18.30 7.79
C ASP A 497 -19.36 17.40 6.63
N ALA A 498 -19.09 16.09 6.69
CA ALA A 498 -19.42 15.08 5.70
C ALA A 498 -19.06 15.53 4.26
N PRO A 499 -17.81 15.94 3.97
CA PRO A 499 -17.41 16.36 2.63
C PRO A 499 -17.36 15.21 1.63
N VAL A 500 -17.34 13.97 2.14
CA VAL A 500 -17.46 12.72 1.40
C VAL A 500 -18.41 11.80 2.19
N ALA A 501 -18.91 10.74 1.55
CA ALA A 501 -19.66 9.70 2.24
C ALA A 501 -18.88 8.36 2.18
N PRO A 502 -18.14 7.99 3.24
CA PRO A 502 -17.46 6.69 3.31
C PRO A 502 -18.41 5.54 3.02
N LEU A 503 -17.94 4.54 2.30
CA LEU A 503 -18.71 3.36 1.90
C LEU A 503 -18.15 2.12 2.60
N PHE A 504 -16.89 1.79 2.32
CA PHE A 504 -16.24 0.60 2.86
C PHE A 504 -14.72 0.71 2.86
N VAL A 505 -14.08 -0.01 3.78
CA VAL A 505 -12.67 -0.39 3.72
C VAL A 505 -12.55 -1.62 2.82
N ARG A 506 -11.59 -1.60 1.90
CA ARG A 506 -11.36 -2.71 0.97
C ARG A 506 -10.77 -3.88 1.75
N GLY A 507 -11.45 -5.01 1.67
CA GLY A 507 -10.96 -6.28 2.18
C GLY A 507 -10.57 -7.20 1.03
N ARG A 508 -9.62 -8.08 1.32
CA ARG A 508 -9.13 -9.11 0.40
C ARG A 508 -9.17 -10.48 1.08
N MET A 509 -9.16 -11.50 0.24
CA MET A 509 -8.89 -12.87 0.65
C MET A 509 -7.75 -13.41 -0.20
N VAL A 510 -6.75 -13.99 0.44
CA VAL A 510 -5.67 -14.71 -0.23
C VAL A 510 -5.67 -16.15 0.22
N VAL A 511 -5.02 -17.01 -0.55
CA VAL A 511 -4.69 -18.37 -0.15
C VAL A 511 -3.17 -18.51 -0.11
N VAL A 512 -2.68 -19.12 0.97
CA VAL A 512 -1.26 -19.30 1.25
C VAL A 512 -1.02 -20.76 1.52
N LYS A 513 -0.01 -21.36 0.88
CA LYS A 513 0.29 -22.76 1.10
C LYS A 513 0.76 -22.98 2.55
N PRO A 514 0.35 -24.08 3.23
CA PRO A 514 0.69 -24.31 4.64
C PRO A 514 2.19 -24.38 4.94
N TRP A 515 3.02 -24.65 3.92
CA TRP A 515 4.46 -24.68 4.04
C TRP A 515 5.13 -23.31 4.01
N VAL A 516 4.42 -22.25 3.63
CA VAL A 516 4.93 -20.88 3.70
C VAL A 516 4.72 -20.36 5.13
N GLN A 517 5.81 -20.15 5.85
CA GLN A 517 5.80 -19.82 7.27
C GLN A 517 6.65 -18.59 7.56
N SER A 518 6.33 -17.88 8.64
CA SER A 518 7.22 -16.86 9.18
C SER A 518 8.49 -17.50 9.76
N VAL A 519 9.63 -16.80 9.69
CA VAL A 519 10.88 -17.20 10.37
C VAL A 519 10.71 -17.31 11.90
N SER A 520 9.77 -16.54 12.47
CA SER A 520 9.41 -16.63 13.90
C SER A 520 8.62 -17.90 14.24
N GLY A 521 8.28 -18.72 13.23
CA GLY A 521 7.36 -19.85 13.33
C GLY A 521 5.91 -19.42 13.18
N GLY A 522 5.08 -20.35 12.68
CA GLY A 522 3.66 -20.11 12.43
C GLY A 522 3.35 -19.66 10.99
N PRO A 523 2.07 -19.38 10.69
CA PRO A 523 1.64 -18.97 9.36
C PRO A 523 2.33 -17.66 8.92
N LEU A 524 2.40 -17.43 7.61
CA LEU A 524 2.83 -16.16 7.04
C LEU A 524 2.02 -15.01 7.65
N MET A 525 2.71 -13.98 8.14
CA MET A 525 2.07 -12.76 8.57
C MET A 525 1.72 -11.90 7.35
N ILE A 526 0.46 -11.49 7.26
CA ILE A 526 -0.03 -10.60 6.22
C ILE A 526 -0.47 -9.32 6.91
N THR A 527 0.19 -8.22 6.58
CA THR A 527 -0.11 -6.91 7.16
C THR A 527 -0.98 -6.08 6.21
N PRO A 528 -1.67 -5.04 6.68
CA PRO A 528 -2.44 -4.15 5.79
C PRO A 528 -1.62 -3.22 4.88
N GLN A 529 -0.28 -3.21 5.00
CA GLN A 529 0.57 -2.17 4.43
C GLN A 529 0.55 -2.10 2.90
N ASP A 530 0.05 -0.98 2.35
CA ASP A 530 -0.04 -0.61 0.93
C ASP A 530 -0.43 -1.74 -0.04
N ASP A 531 -1.74 -1.82 -0.29
CA ASP A 531 -2.38 -2.32 -1.51
C ASP A 531 -1.62 -3.33 -2.38
N TYR A 532 -1.67 -4.59 -1.95
CA TYR A 532 -1.51 -5.78 -2.79
C TYR A 532 -0.09 -6.33 -3.03
N PRO A 533 0.23 -7.43 -2.32
CA PRO A 533 -0.19 -7.75 -0.98
C PRO A 533 0.61 -6.93 0.02
N GLY A 534 -0.07 -6.58 1.11
CA GLY A 534 0.54 -6.23 2.38
C GLY A 534 1.96 -6.74 2.51
N ASP A 535 2.94 -5.87 2.78
CA ASP A 535 4.37 -6.23 2.79
C ASP A 535 4.50 -7.65 3.35
N LEU A 536 4.81 -8.60 2.46
CA LEU A 536 4.87 -10.02 2.83
C LEU A 536 6.12 -10.31 3.67
N PHE A 537 6.94 -9.29 3.94
CA PHE A 537 8.21 -9.38 4.63
C PHE A 537 8.95 -10.63 4.14
N LEU A 538 9.18 -10.75 2.83
CA LEU A 538 9.70 -11.99 2.22
C LEU A 538 11.10 -12.36 2.73
N ASP A 539 11.83 -11.39 3.28
CA ASP A 539 13.06 -11.56 4.04
C ASP A 539 12.85 -12.28 5.39
N MET A 540 11.62 -12.34 5.88
CA MET A 540 11.14 -13.04 7.09
C MET A 540 10.31 -14.28 6.78
N VAL A 541 10.40 -14.82 5.56
CA VAL A 541 9.68 -16.04 5.15
C VAL A 541 10.60 -17.24 5.04
N GLN A 542 10.12 -18.40 5.48
CA GLN A 542 10.77 -19.69 5.29
C GLN A 542 9.80 -20.72 4.71
N ILE A 543 10.35 -21.69 3.99
CA ILE A 543 9.59 -22.83 3.47
C ILE A 543 9.78 -24.02 4.40
N ALA A 544 8.71 -24.44 5.09
CA ALA A 544 8.72 -25.63 5.92
C ALA A 544 8.84 -26.90 5.06
N PRO A 545 9.42 -27.99 5.60
CA PRO A 545 9.39 -29.29 4.94
C PRO A 545 7.95 -29.74 4.68
N HIS A 546 7.64 -30.14 3.44
CA HIS A 546 6.30 -30.53 3.01
C HIS A 546 6.33 -31.68 2.00
#